data_AF-A0AAW4FR11-F1
#
_entry.id   AF-A0AAW4FR11-F1
#
_cell.length_a   1.000
_cell.length_b   1.000
_cell.length_c   1.000
_cell.angle_alpha   90.00
_cell.angle_beta   90.00
_cell.angle_gamma   90.00
#
_symmetry.space_group_name_H-M   'P 1'
#
loop_
_entity.id
_entity.type
_entity.pdbx_description
1 polymer ?
#
loop_
_entity_poly.entity_id
_entity_poly.type
_entity_poly.pdbx_seq_one_letter_code
_entity_poly.pdbx_strand_id
1 'polypeptide(L)' 'MTQERKRDTHEKVILGGLVIKAGLRNADRAFLLGALIEASRVPVGAAEHDRLCALGAKAFRAEARALIKL' A
#
# COMPACT_ATOMS: atom_id res chain seq x y z
N MET A 1 25.33 -13.63 -0.69
CA MET A 1 23.88 -13.30 -0.56
C MET A 1 23.35 -12.93 -1.93
N THR A 2 22.51 -13.78 -2.52
CA THR A 2 22.01 -13.71 -3.89
C THR A 2 21.16 -12.45 -4.12
N GLN A 3 21.28 -11.80 -5.28
CA GLN A 3 20.57 -10.56 -5.64
C GLN A 3 19.04 -10.68 -5.51
N GLU A 4 18.51 -11.88 -5.74
CA GLU A 4 17.09 -12.21 -5.61
C GLU A 4 16.55 -12.01 -4.18
N ARG A 5 17.32 -12.40 -3.15
CA ARG A 5 16.94 -12.20 -1.74
C ARG A 5 16.86 -10.72 -1.38
N LYS A 6 17.75 -9.90 -1.96
CA LYS A 6 17.73 -8.44 -1.73
C LYS A 6 16.49 -7.81 -2.34
N ARG A 7 16.11 -8.23 -3.55
CA ARG A 7 14.89 -7.74 -4.23
C ARG A 7 13.63 -8.11 -3.45
N ASP A 8 13.50 -9.37 -3.05
CA ASP A 8 12.35 -9.87 -2.26
C ASP A 8 12.21 -9.12 -0.93
N THR A 9 13.34 -8.90 -0.22
CA THR A 9 13.33 -8.12 1.02
C THR A 9 12.85 -6.69 0.79
N HIS A 10 13.36 -6.04 -0.26
CA HIS A 10 12.99 -4.67 -0.59
C HIS A 10 11.50 -4.53 -0.95
N GLU A 11 10.98 -5.48 -1.72
CA GLU A 11 9.56 -5.52 -2.11
C GLU A 11 8.65 -5.69 -0.89
N LYS A 12 9.00 -6.61 0.02
CA LYS A 12 8.27 -6.80 1.29
C LYS A 12 8.28 -5.54 2.16
N VAL A 13 9.41 -4.81 2.21
CA VAL A 13 9.51 -3.55 2.95
C VAL A 13 8.59 -2.48 2.35
N ILE A 14 8.58 -2.32 1.02
CA ILE A 14 7.70 -1.37 0.35
C ILE A 14 6.23 -1.68 0.64
N LEU A 15 5.82 -2.94 0.47
CA LEU A 15 4.44 -3.38 0.69
C LEU A 15 4.03 -3.19 2.16
N GLY A 16 4.91 -3.51 3.12
CA GLY A 16 4.68 -3.24 4.54
C GLY A 16 4.53 -1.73 4.84
N GLY A 17 5.29 -0.89 4.15
CA GLY A 17 5.18 0.57 4.24
C GLY A 17 3.81 1.12 3.84
N LEU A 18 3.12 0.48 2.89
CA LEU A 18 1.78 0.87 2.47
C LEU A 18 0.75 0.72 3.60
N VAL A 19 0.84 -0.38 4.36
CA VAL A 19 -0.04 -0.65 5.51
C VAL A 19 0.10 0.43 6.57
N ILE A 20 1.33 0.85 6.88
CA ILE A 20 1.58 1.93 7.85
C ILE A 20 1.01 3.26 7.35
N LYS A 21 1.21 3.58 6.07
CA LYS A 21 0.74 4.82 5.45
C LYS A 21 -0.79 4.91 5.39
N ALA A 22 -1.46 3.77 5.30
CA ALA A 22 -2.92 3.66 5.42
C ALA A 22 -3.42 3.84 6.87
N GLY A 23 -2.54 4.05 7.85
CA GLY A 23 -2.91 4.18 9.27
C GLY A 23 -3.16 2.84 9.97
N LEU A 24 -2.77 1.72 9.35
CA LEU A 24 -3.13 0.38 9.80
C LEU A 24 -1.99 -0.36 10.52
N ARG A 25 -1.01 0.37 11.06
CA ARG A 25 0.15 -0.20 11.77
C ARG A 25 -0.24 -1.24 12.84
N ASN A 26 -1.34 -0.98 13.53
CA ASN A 26 -1.81 -1.80 14.65
C ASN A 26 -3.04 -2.66 14.29
N ALA A 27 -3.40 -2.72 13.00
CA ALA A 27 -4.52 -3.54 12.56
C ALA A 27 -4.20 -5.04 12.68
N ASP A 28 -5.24 -5.83 12.92
CA ASP A 28 -5.13 -7.29 12.94
C ASP A 28 -4.65 -7.83 11.58
N ARG A 29 -3.78 -8.85 11.61
CA ARG A 29 -3.15 -9.38 10.38
C ARG A 29 -4.14 -10.12 9.50
N ALA A 30 -5.11 -10.83 10.08
CA ALA A 30 -6.14 -11.53 9.31
C ALA A 30 -7.08 -10.52 8.64
N PHE A 31 -7.42 -9.42 9.33
CA PHE A 31 -8.16 -8.31 8.73
C PHE A 31 -7.42 -7.72 7.52
N LEU A 32 -6.13 -7.42 7.65
CA LEU A 32 -5.32 -6.87 6.55
C LEU A 32 -5.28 -7.81 5.35
N LEU A 33 -5.02 -9.11 5.59
CA LEU A 33 -4.97 -10.09 4.50
C LEU A 33 -6.34 -10.23 3.82
N GLY A 34 -7.43 -10.29 4.59
CA GLY A 34 -8.78 -10.35 4.05
C GLY A 34 -9.11 -9.14 3.17
N ALA A 35 -8.81 -7.93 3.65
CA ALA A 35 -9.03 -6.70 2.88
C ALA A 35 -8.22 -6.68 1.56
N LEU A 36 -6.97 -7.16 1.58
CA LEU A 36 -6.13 -7.23 0.38
C LEU A 36 -6.60 -8.30 -0.61
N ILE A 37 -7.18 -9.41 -0.12
CA ILE A 37 -7.80 -10.44 -0.99
C ILE A 37 -9.06 -9.87 -1.66
N GLU A 38 -9.89 -9.12 -0.94
CA GLU A 38 -11.04 -8.47 -1.59
C GLU A 38 -10.58 -7.43 -2.62
N ALA A 39 -9.56 -6.63 -2.29
CA ALA A 39 -8.98 -5.67 -3.22
C ALA A 39 -8.38 -6.33 -4.48
N SER A 40 -7.77 -7.51 -4.36
CA SER A 40 -7.15 -8.22 -5.50
C SER A 40 -8.16 -8.77 -6.50
N ARG A 41 -9.43 -8.88 -6.09
CA ARG A 41 -10.54 -9.32 -6.97
C ARG A 41 -11.15 -8.18 -7.76
N VAL A 42 -10.82 -6.92 -7.44
CA VAL A 42 -11.35 -5.76 -8.15
C VAL A 42 -10.72 -5.70 -9.55
N PRO A 43 -11.52 -5.76 -10.64
CA PRO A 43 -10.97 -5.73 -11.99
C PRO A 43 -10.28 -4.40 -12.30
N VAL A 44 -9.15 -4.47 -12.99
CA VAL A 44 -8.46 -3.29 -13.52
C VAL A 44 -9.40 -2.55 -14.49
N GLY A 45 -9.53 -1.23 -14.32
CA GLY A 45 -10.42 -0.39 -15.12
C GLY A 45 -11.88 -0.36 -14.64
N ALA A 46 -12.23 -1.10 -13.59
CA ALA A 46 -13.49 -0.88 -12.90
C ALA A 46 -13.47 0.48 -12.16
N ALA A 47 -14.63 1.13 -12.04
CA ALA A 47 -14.75 2.41 -11.34
C ALA A 47 -14.23 2.34 -9.89
N GLU A 48 -14.41 1.19 -9.23
CA GLU A 48 -13.86 0.93 -7.90
C GLU A 48 -12.33 0.90 -7.89
N HIS A 49 -11.71 0.18 -8.84
CA HIS A 49 -10.26 0.15 -8.97
C HIS A 49 -9.69 1.56 -9.16
N ASP A 50 -10.27 2.34 -10.07
CA ASP A 50 -9.83 3.71 -10.36
C ASP A 50 -9.99 4.64 -9.16
N ARG A 51 -11.10 4.49 -8.41
CA ARG A 51 -11.31 5.22 -7.16
C ARG A 51 -10.23 4.88 -6.13
N LEU A 52 -9.90 3.61 -5.95
CA LEU A 52 -8.87 3.17 -5.00
C LEU A 52 -7.49 3.70 -5.40
N CYS A 53 -7.15 3.67 -6.70
CA CYS A 53 -5.92 4.28 -7.23
C CYS A 53 -5.87 5.79 -6.94
N ALA A 54 -6.97 6.51 -7.20
CA ALA A 54 -7.04 7.95 -6.96
C ALA A 54 -6.86 8.30 -5.47
N LEU A 55 -7.46 7.50 -4.57
CA LEU A 55 -7.32 7.67 -3.13
C LEU A 55 -5.87 7.45 -2.68
N GLY A 56 -5.26 6.36 -3.13
CA GLY A 56 -3.85 6.07 -2.84
C GLY A 56 -2.93 7.19 -3.32
N ALA A 57 -3.10 7.65 -4.56
CA ALA A 57 -2.32 8.74 -5.12
C ALA A 57 -2.48 10.05 -4.32
N LYS A 58 -3.69 10.34 -3.82
CA LYS A 58 -3.92 11.50 -2.94
C LYS A 58 -3.18 11.37 -1.61
N ALA A 59 -3.17 10.18 -1.00
CA ALA A 59 -2.46 9.92 0.26
C ALA A 59 -0.95 10.13 0.10
N PHE A 60 -0.33 9.58 -0.95
CA PHE A 60 1.09 9.79 -1.25
C PHE A 60 1.44 11.28 -1.43
N ARG A 61 0.61 12.03 -2.17
CA ARG A 61 0.83 13.48 -2.33
C ARG A 61 0.70 14.26 -1.03
N ALA A 62 -0.22 13.86 -0.16
CA ALA A 62 -0.42 14.53 1.13
C ALA A 62 0.80 14.37 2.03
N GLU A 63 1.38 13.18 2.09
CA GLU A 63 2.60 12.89 2.83
C GLU A 63 3.81 13.65 2.26
N ALA A 64 4.01 13.67 0.94
CA ALA A 64 5.09 14.43 0.32
C ALA A 64 5.02 15.93 0.66
N ARG A 65 3.81 16.50 0.71
CA ARG A 65 3.61 17.89 1.14
C ARG A 65 3.91 18.11 2.63
N ALA A 66 3.64 17.12 3.49
CA ALA A 66 3.94 17.22 4.91
C ALA A 66 5.47 17.24 5.15
N LEU A 67 6.23 16.46 4.38
CA LEU A 67 7.69 16.40 4.48
C LEU A 67 8.39 17.69 4.05
N ILE A 68 7.82 18.46 3.11
CA ILE A 68 8.38 19.74 2.63
C ILE A 68 8.10 20.89 3.60
N LYS A 69 7.11 20.75 4.48
CA LYS A 69 6.70 21.78 5.45
C LYS A 69 7.41 21.66 6.82
N LEU A 70 8.32 20.68 6.95
CA LEU A 70 9.18 20.46 8.11
C LEU A 70 10.56 21.02 7.82
#